data_AF-A0A0K2GVI7-F1
#
_entry.id   AF-A0A0K2GVI7-F1
#
_cell.length_a   1.000
_cell.length_b   1.000
_cell.length_c   1.000
_cell.angle_alpha   90.00
_cell.angle_beta   90.00
_cell.angle_gamma   90.00
#
_symmetry.space_group_name_H-M   'P 1'
#
loop_
_entity.id
_entity.type
_entity.pdbx_description
1 polymer ?
#
loop_
_entity_poly.entity_id
_entity_poly.type
_entity_poly.pdbx_seq_one_letter_code
_entity_poly.pdbx_strand_id
1 'polypeptide(L)'
;MAKEEFINTNIRKSEYFSPLPAVLLLCSSSPLSKSQYFSSLLSLPYSSSVLHLLSWEMLSNQAVSVSRFTKCWLPLRDGTRGRGPITGTQGRGGIWKVENLEVQGTRCKSPKFKDIVYDLKHKERPSMYYRRLTKGCISAASELAYVPEPTDNQSQGLWTAVSKKLDAFYRFSRPHTVIGTIVGIVSVSLLPVQSFADFSPTYFIGLLKALVPAVCMNIYVVGLNQLFDIEIDKVNKPRLPLASGEFSLGTGIVLVFAAAIMSFTMGLQSKSPPLLGALLISCFLGSAYSINIPFFRWKQHAFLAASCILCVRAVVVQLAFFIHMQRYVLGRPTVLTKPVIFATAFMCFFSAVIALFKDIPDVDGDRYFGIQSFSVRLGQEKVFWFCIKLLLTAYATAILVGASTSTIYQKIVTVLGHGLLASILWFRAQSIDLQNKASITSFYMFIWKLFYAEYFLIPFMH
;
A
#
# COMPACT_ATOMS: atom_id res chain seq x y z
N MET A 1 -67.90 -29.51 -3.04
CA MET A 1 -68.22 -28.87 -1.74
C MET A 1 -67.02 -28.05 -1.31
N ALA A 2 -67.24 -26.75 -1.06
CA ALA A 2 -66.48 -25.82 -0.20
C ALA A 2 -64.96 -25.61 -0.47
N LYS A 3 -64.56 -24.42 -0.94
CA LYS A 3 -64.06 -23.24 -0.19
C LYS A 3 -62.59 -23.38 0.23
N GLU A 4 -61.69 -22.66 -0.45
CA GLU A 4 -61.12 -21.35 -0.03
C GLU A 4 -60.19 -21.47 1.20
N GLU A 5 -58.88 -21.28 0.99
CA GLU A 5 -58.12 -20.34 1.81
C GLU A 5 -56.89 -19.78 1.08
N PHE A 6 -56.75 -18.47 1.25
CA PHE A 6 -55.76 -17.53 0.70
C PHE A 6 -54.32 -17.83 1.19
N ILE A 7 -53.31 -17.52 0.36
CA ILE A 7 -52.24 -16.55 0.71
C ILE A 7 -51.58 -16.08 -0.59
N ASN A 8 -51.63 -14.76 -0.75
CA ASN A 8 -51.22 -13.97 -1.89
C ASN A 8 -49.72 -13.65 -1.76
N THR A 9 -48.86 -14.23 -2.62
CA THR A 9 -47.44 -13.87 -2.71
C THR A 9 -47.23 -12.96 -3.91
N ASN A 10 -47.27 -11.64 -3.67
CA ASN A 10 -47.04 -10.65 -4.71
C ASN A 10 -45.54 -10.41 -4.90
N ILE A 11 -45.05 -11.00 -5.99
CA ILE A 11 -43.73 -10.85 -6.59
C ILE A 11 -43.52 -9.39 -7.02
N ARG A 12 -42.55 -8.69 -6.44
CA ARG A 12 -42.15 -7.37 -6.93
C ARG A 12 -41.02 -7.54 -7.96
N LYS A 13 -41.40 -7.33 -9.22
CA LYS A 13 -40.55 -7.28 -10.42
C LYS A 13 -39.39 -6.29 -10.24
N SER A 14 -38.17 -6.73 -10.51
CA SER A 14 -37.01 -5.88 -10.80
C SER A 14 -36.65 -6.05 -12.27
N GLU A 15 -36.89 -5.05 -13.11
CA GLU A 15 -36.36 -5.07 -14.47
C GLU A 15 -36.33 -3.67 -15.08
N TYR A 16 -35.28 -3.46 -15.89
CA TYR A 16 -34.97 -2.34 -16.81
C TYR A 16 -34.20 -1.12 -16.28
N PHE A 17 -32.87 -1.26 -16.34
CA PHE A 17 -31.95 -0.16 -16.67
C PHE A 17 -31.81 -0.07 -18.20
N SER A 18 -31.91 1.14 -18.75
CA SER A 18 -31.62 1.51 -20.14
C SER A 18 -31.11 2.97 -20.15
N PRO A 19 -30.32 3.41 -21.15
CA PRO A 19 -29.08 4.18 -20.90
C PRO A 19 -29.03 5.61 -21.49
N LEU A 20 -27.90 6.29 -21.22
CA LEU A 20 -27.30 7.50 -21.86
C LEU A 20 -27.81 8.91 -21.41
N PRO A 21 -27.11 10.02 -21.71
CA PRO A 21 -25.75 10.41 -21.27
C PRO A 21 -25.63 11.92 -20.90
N ALA A 22 -24.57 12.35 -20.21
CA ALA A 22 -24.17 13.77 -20.23
C ALA A 22 -22.68 13.92 -19.94
N VAL A 23 -21.93 14.05 -21.04
CA VAL A 23 -20.58 14.57 -21.14
C VAL A 23 -20.64 16.07 -20.86
N LEU A 24 -19.84 16.57 -19.91
CA LEU A 24 -19.60 18.00 -19.75
C LEU A 24 -18.16 18.30 -20.14
N LEU A 25 -18.02 18.62 -21.44
CA LEU A 25 -16.95 19.39 -22.03
C LEU A 25 -17.03 20.83 -21.50
N LEU A 26 -15.93 21.35 -20.98
CA LEU A 26 -15.67 22.79 -21.00
C LEU A 26 -14.34 23.01 -21.73
N CYS A 27 -14.47 23.32 -23.02
CA CYS A 27 -13.46 24.06 -23.75
C CYS A 27 -13.44 25.49 -23.22
N SER A 28 -12.26 26.00 -22.88
CA SER A 28 -11.97 27.41 -23.13
C SER A 28 -10.77 27.46 -24.06
N SER A 29 -11.01 28.00 -25.25
CA SER A 29 -10.05 28.20 -26.31
C SER A 29 -9.91 29.70 -26.53
N SER A 30 -8.70 30.23 -26.39
CA SER A 30 -8.17 31.24 -27.32
C SER A 30 -6.66 31.45 -27.13
N PRO A 31 -5.94 31.87 -28.19
CA PRO A 31 -4.57 31.46 -28.45
C PRO A 31 -3.57 32.63 -28.36
N LEU A 32 -2.42 32.48 -27.70
CA LEU A 32 -1.32 33.44 -27.85
C LEU A 32 0.06 32.75 -27.81
N SER A 33 0.73 32.88 -28.96
CA SER A 33 2.18 32.87 -29.27
C SER A 33 3.14 31.84 -28.64
N LYS A 34 3.72 31.05 -29.56
CA LYS A 34 5.06 30.43 -29.47
C LYS A 34 6.12 31.45 -29.03
N SER A 35 7.18 30.94 -28.39
CA SER A 35 8.46 31.60 -28.11
C SER A 35 8.46 32.62 -26.97
N GLN A 36 8.70 32.14 -25.73
CA GLN A 36 9.54 32.78 -24.70
C GLN A 36 9.18 32.22 -23.30
N TYR A 37 9.61 30.99 -22.99
CA TYR A 37 9.78 30.53 -21.59
C TYR A 37 10.84 29.42 -21.51
N PHE A 38 11.89 29.53 -22.34
CA PHE A 38 12.98 28.55 -22.41
C PHE A 38 14.32 29.10 -21.90
N SER A 39 14.33 30.16 -21.09
CA SER A 39 15.57 30.81 -20.64
C SER A 39 15.52 31.35 -19.21
N SER A 40 14.96 30.60 -18.25
CA SER A 40 15.02 31.00 -16.83
C SER A 40 15.09 29.83 -15.82
N LEU A 41 15.56 28.65 -16.24
CA LEU A 41 15.77 27.49 -15.35
C LEU A 41 17.19 26.90 -15.42
N LEU A 42 18.13 27.64 -16.01
CA LEU A 42 19.55 27.27 -16.11
C LEU A 42 20.42 28.33 -15.44
N SER A 43 20.23 28.50 -14.14
CA SER A 43 21.21 29.17 -13.28
C SER A 43 20.76 29.01 -11.82
N LEU A 44 21.29 28.02 -11.13
CA LEU A 44 21.68 28.04 -9.70
C LEU A 44 22.33 26.68 -9.36
N PRO A 45 23.31 26.63 -8.44
CA PRO A 45 24.36 25.63 -8.43
C PRO A 45 24.03 24.40 -7.58
N TYR A 46 24.78 23.33 -7.87
CA TYR A 46 24.89 22.10 -7.09
C TYR A 46 24.85 22.32 -5.57
N SER A 47 23.91 21.66 -4.88
CA SER A 47 24.12 21.22 -3.50
C SER A 47 23.35 19.93 -3.18
N SER A 48 24.07 19.00 -2.53
CA SER A 48 23.69 17.64 -2.17
C SER A 48 22.32 17.51 -1.50
N SER A 49 21.32 16.99 -2.21
CA SER A 49 20.00 16.68 -1.64
C SER A 49 19.51 15.24 -1.86
N VAL A 50 20.33 14.36 -2.43
CA VAL A 50 19.97 12.95 -2.67
C VAL A 50 20.51 12.00 -1.58
N LEU A 51 21.45 12.45 -0.75
CA LEU A 51 22.05 11.65 0.34
C LEU A 51 21.35 11.78 1.71
N HIS A 52 20.42 12.73 1.88
CA HIS A 52 19.72 12.93 3.15
C HIS A 52 18.46 12.07 3.34
N LEU A 53 17.94 11.46 2.28
CA LEU A 53 16.77 10.56 2.36
C LEU A 53 17.13 9.14 2.82
N LEU A 54 18.41 8.76 2.77
CA LEU A 54 18.89 7.46 3.27
C LEU A 54 19.34 7.51 4.74
N SER A 55 19.56 8.68 5.33
CA SER A 55 20.00 8.80 6.73
C SER A 55 18.84 8.81 7.74
N TRP A 56 17.60 9.08 7.33
CA TRP A 56 16.47 9.18 8.26
C TRP A 56 15.92 7.80 8.68
N GLU A 57 16.13 6.74 7.88
CA GLU A 57 15.71 5.38 8.22
C GLU A 57 16.71 4.61 9.12
N MET A 58 17.92 5.13 9.38
CA MET A 58 18.94 4.42 10.17
C MET A 58 18.95 4.73 11.69
N LEU A 59 18.06 5.60 12.21
CA LEU A 59 18.11 6.02 13.62
C LEU A 59 16.82 5.85 14.44
N SER A 60 15.82 5.07 13.99
CA SER A 60 14.59 4.85 14.79
C SER A 60 14.47 3.48 15.47
N ASN A 61 15.59 2.81 15.76
CA ASN A 61 15.59 1.59 16.57
C ASN A 61 16.53 1.76 17.77
N GLN A 62 16.03 2.41 18.82
CA GLN A 62 16.48 2.15 20.18
C GLN A 62 15.29 1.79 21.06
N ALA A 63 15.39 0.61 21.65
CA ALA A 63 14.49 0.09 22.65
C ALA A 63 14.43 1.02 23.86
N VAL A 64 13.22 1.40 24.28
CA VAL A 64 12.99 2.00 25.59
C VAL A 64 12.21 1.00 26.44
N SER A 65 12.89 0.56 27.51
CA SER A 65 12.39 -0.20 28.65
C SER A 65 11.00 0.25 29.12
N VAL A 66 10.07 -0.70 29.22
CA VAL A 66 8.72 -0.46 29.73
C VAL A 66 8.76 -0.46 31.24
N SER A 67 8.77 0.73 31.84
CA SER A 67 8.16 0.95 33.16
C SER A 67 7.54 2.35 33.21
N ARG A 68 6.19 2.42 33.34
CA ARG A 68 5.39 3.43 34.08
C ARG A 68 4.00 3.71 33.47
N PHE A 69 2.98 3.45 34.31
CA PHE A 69 1.67 4.08 34.46
C PHE A 69 0.91 4.57 33.21
N THR A 70 -0.15 3.84 32.84
CA THR A 70 -1.14 4.21 31.82
C THR A 70 -2.12 5.29 32.33
N LYS A 71 -2.20 6.42 31.61
CA LYS A 71 -3.30 7.39 31.70
C LYS A 71 -4.42 6.93 30.75
N CYS A 72 -5.59 6.58 31.28
CA CYS A 72 -6.76 6.23 30.47
C CYS A 72 -7.65 7.46 30.22
N TRP A 73 -8.31 7.46 29.06
CA TRP A 73 -9.33 8.45 28.69
C TRP A 73 -10.70 7.79 28.73
N LEU A 74 -11.66 8.41 29.41
CA LEU A 74 -13.05 7.92 29.46
C LEU A 74 -13.96 8.90 28.71
N PRO A 75 -14.81 8.41 27.77
CA PRO A 75 -15.84 9.22 27.14
C PRO A 75 -17.00 9.46 28.10
N LEU A 76 -17.38 10.72 28.32
CA LEU A 76 -18.59 11.09 29.06
C LEU A 76 -19.76 11.29 28.09
N ARG A 77 -21.00 11.13 28.60
CA ARG A 77 -22.24 11.07 27.79
C ARG A 77 -22.57 12.39 27.08
N ASP A 78 -21.88 13.48 27.40
CA ASP A 78 -22.00 14.80 26.76
C ASP A 78 -20.94 15.06 25.67
N GLY A 79 -20.12 14.06 25.33
CA GLY A 79 -19.09 14.16 24.30
C GLY A 79 -17.75 14.76 24.79
N THR A 80 -17.61 15.07 26.08
CA THR A 80 -16.34 15.52 26.66
C THR A 80 -15.43 14.34 27.05
N ARG A 81 -14.10 14.56 27.03
CA ARG A 81 -13.09 13.56 27.42
C ARG A 81 -12.37 14.01 28.68
N GLY A 82 -12.42 13.20 29.74
CA GLY A 82 -11.65 13.43 30.98
C GLY A 82 -10.29 12.72 30.96
N ARG A 83 -9.26 13.33 31.56
CA ARG A 83 -7.90 12.77 31.68
C ARG A 83 -7.48 12.74 33.16
N GLY A 84 -7.04 11.59 33.67
CA GLY A 84 -6.51 11.47 35.03
C GLY A 84 -5.84 10.10 35.30
N PRO A 85 -4.87 10.01 36.23
CA PRO A 85 -4.33 8.72 36.67
C PRO A 85 -5.40 7.95 37.47
N ILE A 86 -5.53 6.64 37.22
CA ILE A 86 -6.39 5.76 38.02
C ILE A 86 -5.54 5.17 39.14
N THR A 87 -5.75 5.62 40.37
CA THR A 87 -5.23 4.96 41.57
C THR A 87 -6.40 4.41 42.37
N GLY A 88 -6.40 3.11 42.65
CA GLY A 88 -7.42 2.50 43.49
C GLY A 88 -6.78 1.50 44.45
N THR A 89 -7.19 1.56 45.72
CA THR A 89 -6.92 0.51 46.71
C THR A 89 -8.14 -0.41 46.80
N GLN A 90 -7.92 -1.72 46.82
CA GLN A 90 -8.99 -2.71 46.84
C GLN A 90 -9.65 -2.77 48.22
N GLY A 91 -10.82 -2.14 48.37
CA GLY A 91 -11.69 -2.31 49.54
C GLY A 91 -12.58 -3.55 49.41
N ARG A 92 -12.99 -4.14 50.56
CA ARG A 92 -13.93 -5.27 50.57
C ARG A 92 -15.23 -4.89 49.84
N GLY A 93 -15.60 -5.69 48.84
CA GLY A 93 -16.84 -5.53 48.06
C GLY A 93 -16.64 -5.20 46.57
N GLY A 94 -15.41 -4.97 46.09
CA GLY A 94 -15.15 -4.75 44.65
C GLY A 94 -15.51 -3.35 44.13
N ILE A 95 -15.70 -2.38 45.02
CA ILE A 95 -16.00 -0.98 44.68
C ILE A 95 -14.68 -0.23 44.47
N TRP A 96 -14.53 0.40 43.30
CA TRP A 96 -13.40 1.28 42.98
C TRP A 96 -13.78 2.74 43.23
N LYS A 97 -12.97 3.44 44.03
CA LYS A 97 -13.12 4.88 44.25
C LYS A 97 -12.19 5.63 43.31
N VAL A 98 -12.73 6.54 42.48
CA VAL A 98 -11.94 7.39 41.58
C VAL A 98 -11.90 8.80 42.18
N GLU A 99 -10.70 9.29 42.50
CA GLU A 99 -10.50 10.64 43.02
C GLU A 99 -9.80 11.52 41.96
N ASN A 100 -10.22 12.79 41.84
CA ASN A 100 -9.65 13.84 40.98
C ASN A 100 -9.77 13.63 39.45
N LEU A 101 -10.99 13.76 38.91
CA LEU A 101 -11.20 13.88 37.46
C LEU A 101 -11.07 15.35 37.04
N GLU A 102 -10.11 15.66 36.15
CA GLU A 102 -10.05 16.95 35.45
C GLU A 102 -10.83 16.87 34.13
N VAL A 103 -11.81 17.77 33.97
CA VAL A 103 -12.64 17.88 32.77
C VAL A 103 -12.24 19.16 32.02
N GLN A 104 -11.65 19.03 30.84
CA GLN A 104 -11.41 20.16 29.94
C GLN A 104 -12.65 20.38 29.06
N GLY A 105 -13.29 21.56 29.16
CA GLY A 105 -14.38 21.89 28.25
C GLY A 105 -15.43 22.90 28.71
N THR A 106 -15.29 23.57 29.87
CA THR A 106 -16.19 24.68 30.24
C THR A 106 -15.42 25.82 30.88
N ARG A 107 -15.76 27.06 30.49
CA ARG A 107 -15.20 28.31 31.02
C ARG A 107 -15.82 28.59 32.40
N CYS A 108 -15.58 27.71 33.37
CA CYS A 108 -15.93 27.89 34.78
C CYS A 108 -14.78 27.31 35.63
N LYS A 109 -14.25 28.10 36.57
CA LYS A 109 -13.27 27.61 37.55
C LYS A 109 -13.89 26.43 38.32
N SER A 110 -13.21 25.29 38.25
CA SER A 110 -13.47 23.96 38.82
C SER A 110 -14.69 23.79 39.76
N PRO A 111 -15.62 22.87 39.46
CA PRO A 111 -16.29 22.10 40.51
C PRO A 111 -15.45 20.86 40.83
N LYS A 112 -14.94 20.75 42.07
CA LYS A 112 -14.42 19.47 42.58
C LYS A 112 -15.58 18.50 42.71
N PHE A 113 -15.63 17.46 41.86
CA PHE A 113 -16.57 16.35 42.04
C PHE A 113 -16.04 15.43 43.14
N LYS A 114 -16.86 15.20 44.18
CA LYS A 114 -16.64 14.12 45.15
C LYS A 114 -17.63 12.99 44.87
N ASP A 115 -17.07 11.79 44.75
CA ASP A 115 -17.71 10.46 44.72
C ASP A 115 -18.53 10.11 43.45
N ILE A 116 -17.92 9.27 42.59
CA ILE A 116 -18.62 8.49 41.57
C ILE A 116 -18.49 7.02 41.97
N VAL A 117 -19.62 6.36 42.23
CA VAL A 117 -19.68 4.93 42.58
C VAL A 117 -20.18 4.15 41.37
N TYR A 118 -19.40 3.17 40.91
CA TYR A 118 -19.82 2.20 39.90
C TYR A 118 -20.11 0.86 40.57
N ASP A 119 -21.33 0.37 40.46
CA ASP A 119 -21.69 -1.01 40.84
C ASP A 119 -21.63 -1.91 39.60
N LEU A 120 -20.72 -2.89 39.61
CA LEU A 120 -20.47 -3.82 38.52
C LEU A 120 -21.05 -5.21 38.85
N LYS A 121 -22.33 -5.28 39.23
CA LYS A 121 -22.96 -6.60 39.45
C LYS A 121 -24.17 -6.99 38.64
N HIS A 122 -24.87 -6.11 37.92
CA HIS A 122 -25.98 -6.56 37.06
C HIS A 122 -26.06 -5.83 35.71
N LYS A 123 -26.24 -6.62 34.64
CA LYS A 123 -26.60 -6.17 33.28
C LYS A 123 -28.03 -5.63 33.33
N GLU A 124 -28.22 -4.36 33.62
CA GLU A 124 -29.33 -3.53 33.14
C GLU A 124 -29.08 -2.04 33.47
N ARG A 125 -29.61 -1.15 32.62
CA ARG A 125 -29.25 0.28 32.41
C ARG A 125 -28.96 1.12 33.68
N PRO A 126 -27.91 1.98 33.70
CA PRO A 126 -27.70 2.91 34.82
C PRO A 126 -28.63 4.14 34.72
N SER A 127 -29.37 4.43 35.78
CA SER A 127 -30.06 5.72 35.99
C SER A 127 -29.15 6.65 36.81
N MET A 128 -28.98 7.90 36.35
CA MET A 128 -28.21 8.93 37.06
C MET A 128 -29.17 9.94 37.70
N TYR A 129 -29.13 10.08 39.03
CA TYR A 129 -29.77 11.16 39.77
C TYR A 129 -28.74 12.26 40.06
N TYR A 130 -29.01 13.50 39.64
CA TYR A 130 -28.20 14.67 40.03
C TYR A 130 -29.01 15.61 40.94
N ARG A 131 -28.46 15.95 42.10
CA ARG A 131 -28.95 17.04 42.97
C ARG A 131 -28.18 18.31 42.66
N ARG A 132 -28.83 19.28 42.01
CA ARG A 132 -28.22 20.56 41.60
C ARG A 132 -28.27 21.55 42.78
N LEU A 133 -27.14 21.78 43.46
CA LEU A 133 -26.98 22.94 44.35
C LEU A 133 -26.58 24.15 43.50
N THR A 134 -27.52 25.05 43.24
CA THR A 134 -27.24 26.37 42.66
C THR A 134 -27.31 27.41 43.79
N LYS A 135 -26.17 28.03 44.10
CA LYS A 135 -26.12 29.35 44.74
C LYS A 135 -25.22 30.23 43.89
N GLY A 136 -25.78 31.36 43.47
CA GLY A 136 -25.33 32.16 42.34
C GLY A 136 -24.09 33.00 42.57
N CYS A 137 -23.65 33.63 41.48
CA CYS A 137 -23.03 34.95 41.49
C CYS A 137 -23.20 35.61 40.11
N ILE A 138 -23.35 36.92 40.17
CA ILE A 138 -23.84 37.86 39.16
C ILE A 138 -22.71 38.30 38.21
N SER A 139 -23.11 38.83 37.05
CA SER A 139 -22.31 39.30 35.92
C SER A 139 -21.24 40.35 36.25
N ALA A 140 -20.13 40.31 35.50
CA ALA A 140 -19.40 41.51 35.09
C ALA A 140 -18.97 41.34 33.62
N ALA A 141 -19.50 42.20 32.76
CA ALA A 141 -19.06 42.34 31.39
C ALA A 141 -17.68 43.00 31.37
N SER A 142 -16.76 42.45 30.59
CA SER A 142 -15.49 43.09 30.24
C SER A 142 -15.35 42.96 28.72
N GLU A 143 -15.37 44.11 28.06
CA GLU A 143 -14.95 44.28 26.68
C GLU A 143 -13.54 43.70 26.53
N LEU A 144 -13.43 42.55 25.87
CA LEU A 144 -12.15 42.07 25.34
C LEU A 144 -12.14 42.38 23.85
N ALA A 145 -11.25 43.29 23.46
CA ALA A 145 -10.97 43.63 22.08
C ALA A 145 -10.86 42.37 21.21
N TYR A 146 -11.67 42.30 20.15
CA TYR A 146 -11.51 41.33 19.09
C TYR A 146 -10.21 41.65 18.35
N VAL A 147 -9.14 40.94 18.70
CA VAL A 147 -7.93 40.85 17.88
C VAL A 147 -8.25 39.83 16.78
N PRO A 148 -8.27 40.19 15.49
CA PRO A 148 -8.39 39.20 14.43
C PRO A 148 -7.18 38.27 14.53
N GLU A 149 -7.40 36.97 14.65
CA GLU A 149 -6.29 36.02 14.52
C GLU A 149 -5.62 36.22 13.16
N PRO A 150 -4.28 36.16 13.09
CA PRO A 150 -3.59 36.25 11.82
C PRO A 150 -4.05 35.11 10.92
N THR A 151 -4.27 35.41 9.64
CA THR A 151 -4.72 34.53 8.55
C THR A 151 -3.78 33.34 8.24
N ASP A 152 -2.83 33.04 9.12
CA ASP A 152 -1.81 32.00 8.98
C ASP A 152 -2.33 30.59 9.34
N ASN A 153 -3.48 30.50 10.03
CA ASN A 153 -4.09 29.22 10.42
C ASN A 153 -4.78 28.47 9.26
N GLN A 154 -5.22 29.16 8.19
CA GLN A 154 -5.88 28.50 7.05
C GLN A 154 -4.88 27.78 6.13
N SER A 155 -3.71 28.37 5.89
CA SER A 155 -2.67 27.78 5.05
C SER A 155 -2.09 26.52 5.70
N GLN A 156 -1.81 26.56 7.00
CA GLN A 156 -1.34 25.40 7.78
C GLN A 156 -2.39 24.27 7.83
N GLY A 157 -3.68 24.62 7.94
CA GLY A 157 -4.78 23.65 7.87
C GLY A 157 -4.90 22.96 6.51
N LEU A 158 -4.74 23.71 5.41
CA LEU A 158 -4.77 23.18 4.05
C LEU A 158 -3.59 22.24 3.78
N TRP A 159 -2.37 22.64 4.12
CA TRP A 159 -1.17 21.79 3.94
C TRP A 159 -1.26 20.49 4.72
N THR A 160 -1.75 20.55 5.96
CA THR A 160 -1.96 19.36 6.78
C THR A 160 -3.00 18.43 6.14
N ALA A 161 -4.10 18.96 5.61
CA ALA A 161 -5.13 18.19 4.92
C ALA A 161 -4.60 17.54 3.63
N VAL A 162 -3.83 18.28 2.82
CA VAL A 162 -3.19 17.77 1.60
C VAL A 162 -2.19 16.67 1.95
N SER A 163 -1.30 16.91 2.92
CA SER A 163 -0.31 15.93 3.37
C SER A 163 -0.97 14.63 3.82
N LYS A 164 -2.09 14.70 4.56
CA LYS A 164 -2.83 13.51 4.99
C LYS A 164 -3.42 12.75 3.81
N LYS A 165 -4.00 13.45 2.82
CA LYS A 165 -4.52 12.79 1.61
C LYS A 165 -3.42 12.16 0.77
N LEU A 166 -2.25 12.79 0.69
CA LEU A 166 -1.09 12.24 -0.01
C LEU A 166 -0.54 10.99 0.70
N ASP A 167 -0.45 10.99 2.03
CA ASP A 167 -0.07 9.80 2.81
C ASP A 167 -1.07 8.65 2.62
N ALA A 168 -2.37 8.96 2.66
CA ALA A 168 -3.41 7.98 2.38
C ALA A 168 -3.27 7.41 0.96
N PHE A 169 -3.04 8.26 -0.06
CA PHE A 169 -2.81 7.80 -1.43
C PHE A 169 -1.53 6.97 -1.55
N TYR A 170 -0.46 7.35 -0.85
CA TYR A 170 0.78 6.59 -0.79
C TYR A 170 0.53 5.18 -0.24
N ARG A 171 -0.18 5.04 0.90
CA ARG A 171 -0.58 3.74 1.45
C ARG A 171 -1.50 2.96 0.52
N PHE A 172 -2.47 3.63 -0.11
CA PHE A 172 -3.36 3.03 -1.10
C PHE A 172 -2.60 2.42 -2.27
N SER A 173 -1.54 3.08 -2.75
CA SER A 173 -0.74 2.64 -3.89
C SER A 173 0.12 1.39 -3.61
N ARG A 174 0.23 0.95 -2.34
CA ARG A 174 1.15 -0.10 -1.87
C ARG A 174 2.58 0.14 -2.37
N PRO A 175 3.34 1.05 -1.72
CA PRO A 175 4.60 1.59 -2.24
C PRO A 175 5.62 0.54 -2.66
N HIS A 176 5.72 -0.58 -1.95
CA HIS A 176 6.63 -1.66 -2.29
C HIS A 176 6.36 -2.26 -3.69
N THR A 177 5.09 -2.40 -4.09
CA THR A 177 4.76 -2.91 -5.43
C THR A 177 5.02 -1.85 -6.50
N VAL A 178 4.82 -0.56 -6.20
CA VAL A 178 5.12 0.55 -7.11
C VAL A 178 6.63 0.65 -7.35
N ILE A 179 7.41 0.68 -6.28
CA ILE A 179 8.88 0.71 -6.34
C ILE A 179 9.40 -0.49 -7.12
N GLY A 180 8.90 -1.70 -6.84
CA GLY A 180 9.27 -2.90 -7.59
C GLY A 180 8.92 -2.82 -9.08
N THR A 181 7.83 -2.13 -9.45
CA THR A 181 7.46 -1.88 -10.86
C THR A 181 8.45 -0.91 -11.51
N ILE A 182 8.76 0.19 -10.84
CA ILE A 182 9.66 1.22 -11.36
C ILE A 182 11.07 0.64 -11.54
N VAL A 183 11.63 0.04 -10.50
CA VAL A 183 12.99 -0.51 -10.53
C VAL A 183 13.08 -1.65 -11.56
N GLY A 184 12.05 -2.50 -11.65
CA GLY A 184 12.01 -3.57 -12.65
C GLY A 184 12.00 -3.06 -14.08
N ILE A 185 11.12 -2.12 -14.41
CA ILE A 185 11.05 -1.54 -15.76
C ILE A 185 12.33 -0.79 -16.10
N VAL A 186 12.88 0.01 -15.19
CA VAL A 186 14.14 0.74 -15.40
C VAL A 186 15.28 -0.25 -15.68
N SER A 187 15.41 -1.29 -14.87
CA SER A 187 16.43 -2.33 -15.03
C SER A 187 16.34 -3.03 -16.39
N VAL A 188 15.16 -3.52 -16.76
CA VAL A 188 14.93 -4.19 -18.05
C VAL A 188 15.15 -3.24 -19.23
N SER A 189 14.85 -1.96 -19.07
CA SER A 189 15.03 -0.94 -20.09
C SER A 189 16.49 -0.62 -20.39
N LEU A 190 17.41 -0.97 -19.48
CA LEU A 190 18.86 -0.85 -19.69
C LEU A 190 19.44 -2.04 -20.48
N LEU A 191 18.81 -3.22 -20.45
CA LEU A 191 19.30 -4.40 -21.17
C LEU A 191 19.47 -4.25 -22.69
N PRO A 192 18.66 -3.47 -23.43
CA PRO A 192 18.87 -3.25 -24.85
C PRO A 192 19.89 -2.14 -25.17
N VAL A 193 20.42 -1.43 -24.17
CA VAL A 193 21.40 -0.35 -24.35
C VAL A 193 22.76 -0.93 -24.75
N GLN A 194 23.33 -0.44 -25.85
CA GLN A 194 24.60 -0.93 -26.40
C GLN A 194 25.73 0.10 -26.26
N SER A 195 25.40 1.39 -26.17
CA SER A 195 26.38 2.46 -26.04
C SER A 195 25.80 3.69 -25.33
N PHE A 196 26.66 4.59 -24.88
CA PHE A 196 26.21 5.85 -24.27
C PHE A 196 25.38 6.73 -25.21
N ALA A 197 25.53 6.58 -26.53
CA ALA A 197 24.74 7.32 -27.51
C ALA A 197 23.24 6.94 -27.47
N ASP A 198 22.90 5.77 -26.92
CA ASP A 198 21.51 5.35 -26.77
C ASP A 198 20.75 6.17 -25.72
N PHE A 199 21.46 6.82 -24.78
CA PHE A 199 20.89 7.73 -23.79
C PHE A 199 20.50 9.07 -24.41
N SER A 200 19.58 9.00 -25.36
CA SER A 200 18.98 10.13 -26.07
C SER A 200 17.68 10.59 -25.41
N PRO A 201 17.17 11.78 -25.73
CA PRO A 201 15.83 12.20 -25.33
C PRO A 201 14.75 11.16 -25.70
N THR A 202 14.89 10.49 -26.84
CA THR A 202 13.99 9.42 -27.29
C THR A 202 13.97 8.25 -26.31
N TYR A 203 15.12 7.84 -25.78
CA TYR A 203 15.22 6.79 -24.77
C TYR A 203 14.46 7.16 -23.50
N PHE A 204 14.71 8.35 -22.94
CA PHE A 204 14.04 8.78 -21.70
C PHE A 204 12.55 8.97 -21.89
N ILE A 205 12.11 9.52 -23.03
CA ILE A 205 10.68 9.63 -23.37
C ILE A 205 10.05 8.23 -23.51
N GLY A 206 10.73 7.30 -24.17
CA GLY A 206 10.30 5.90 -24.29
C GLY A 206 10.15 5.22 -22.93
N LEU A 207 11.16 5.36 -22.06
CA LEU A 207 11.12 4.85 -20.69
C LEU A 207 9.95 5.44 -19.89
N LEU A 208 9.71 6.75 -19.96
CA LEU A 208 8.57 7.40 -19.29
C LEU A 208 7.23 6.92 -19.85
N LYS A 209 7.13 6.74 -21.17
CA LYS A 209 5.94 6.18 -21.83
C LYS A 209 5.65 4.75 -21.36
N ALA A 210 6.65 4.01 -20.92
CA ALA A 210 6.46 2.68 -20.33
C ALA A 210 6.16 2.75 -18.82
N LEU A 211 6.91 3.55 -18.06
CA LEU A 211 6.81 3.65 -16.60
C LEU A 211 5.46 4.18 -16.11
N VAL A 212 5.02 5.32 -16.63
CA VAL A 212 3.82 6.01 -16.11
C VAL A 212 2.57 5.13 -16.25
N PRO A 213 2.21 4.59 -17.44
CA PRO A 213 1.04 3.73 -17.54
C PRO A 213 1.17 2.43 -16.74
N ALA A 214 2.38 1.89 -16.57
CA ALA A 214 2.59 0.70 -15.75
C ALA A 214 2.37 0.98 -14.26
N VAL A 215 2.81 2.14 -13.75
CA VAL A 215 2.52 2.58 -12.37
C VAL A 215 1.02 2.80 -12.19
N CYS A 216 0.34 3.45 -13.14
CA CYS A 216 -1.12 3.59 -13.11
C CYS A 216 -1.82 2.22 -13.10
N MET A 217 -1.36 1.27 -13.92
CA MET A 217 -1.90 -0.09 -13.93
C MET A 217 -1.65 -0.81 -12.60
N ASN A 218 -0.48 -0.64 -11.98
CA ASN A 218 -0.22 -1.19 -10.66
C ASN A 218 -1.16 -0.60 -9.59
N ILE A 219 -1.42 0.71 -9.63
CA ILE A 219 -2.40 1.38 -8.75
C ILE A 219 -3.80 0.82 -8.97
N TYR A 220 -4.21 0.60 -10.23
CA TYR A 220 -5.45 -0.09 -10.55
C TYR A 220 -5.51 -1.48 -9.90
N VAL A 221 -4.50 -2.32 -10.10
CA VAL A 221 -4.48 -3.70 -9.58
C VAL A 221 -4.55 -3.73 -8.05
N VAL A 222 -3.73 -2.95 -7.34
CA VAL A 222 -3.72 -2.94 -5.86
C VAL A 222 -4.92 -2.23 -5.27
N GLY A 223 -5.46 -1.23 -5.96
CA GLY A 223 -6.67 -0.52 -5.55
C GLY A 223 -7.91 -1.38 -5.73
N LEU A 224 -8.02 -2.09 -6.87
CA LEU A 224 -9.09 -3.05 -7.13
C LEU A 224 -9.06 -4.17 -6.08
N ASN A 225 -7.87 -4.68 -5.76
CA ASN A 225 -7.72 -5.66 -4.70
C ASN A 225 -8.29 -5.16 -3.37
N GLN A 226 -7.96 -3.93 -2.95
CA GLN A 226 -8.50 -3.33 -1.73
C GLN A 226 -10.02 -3.14 -1.76
N LEU A 227 -10.61 -2.75 -2.90
CA LEU A 227 -12.07 -2.58 -3.02
C LEU A 227 -12.85 -3.87 -2.72
N PHE A 228 -12.32 -5.02 -3.16
CA PHE A 228 -12.97 -6.32 -2.94
C PHE A 228 -12.52 -7.02 -1.64
N ASP A 229 -11.51 -6.49 -0.96
CA ASP A 229 -10.91 -7.10 0.24
C ASP A 229 -11.05 -6.24 1.50
N ILE A 230 -11.96 -5.26 1.53
CA ILE A 230 -12.10 -4.33 2.68
C ILE A 230 -12.20 -5.08 4.02
N GLU A 231 -13.08 -6.07 4.12
CA GLU A 231 -13.27 -6.84 5.37
C GLU A 231 -12.07 -7.75 5.70
N ILE A 232 -11.39 -8.30 4.67
CA ILE A 232 -10.18 -9.12 4.85
C ILE A 232 -9.02 -8.24 5.33
N ASP A 233 -8.83 -7.08 4.69
CA ASP A 233 -7.77 -6.14 5.00
C ASP A 233 -8.02 -5.42 6.33
N LYS A 234 -9.24 -5.36 6.88
CA LYS A 234 -9.45 -4.94 8.29
C LYS A 234 -8.74 -5.85 9.29
N VAL A 235 -8.60 -7.13 8.97
CA VAL A 235 -7.88 -8.11 9.81
C VAL A 235 -6.39 -8.10 9.49
N ASN A 236 -6.03 -8.16 8.20
CA ASN A 236 -4.65 -8.34 7.78
C ASN A 236 -3.85 -7.03 7.70
N LYS A 237 -4.49 -5.95 7.26
CA LYS A 237 -3.85 -4.67 6.89
C LYS A 237 -4.69 -3.47 7.34
N PRO A 238 -5.01 -3.34 8.64
CA PRO A 238 -5.99 -2.36 9.15
C PRO A 238 -5.63 -0.89 8.90
N ARG A 239 -4.38 -0.59 8.53
CA ARG A 239 -3.91 0.76 8.21
C ARG A 239 -4.14 1.16 6.75
N LEU A 240 -4.61 0.26 5.89
CA LEU A 240 -4.91 0.60 4.50
C LEU A 240 -6.11 1.55 4.42
N PRO A 241 -6.09 2.56 3.53
CA PRO A 241 -7.07 3.65 3.56
C PRO A 241 -8.53 3.21 3.45
N LEU A 242 -8.83 2.16 2.67
CA LEU A 242 -10.19 1.63 2.55
C LEU A 242 -10.60 0.80 3.77
N ALA A 243 -9.68 0.00 4.32
CA ALA A 243 -9.94 -0.82 5.50
C ALA A 243 -10.09 0.04 6.78
N SER A 244 -9.31 1.12 6.89
CA SER A 244 -9.36 2.07 8.00
C SER A 244 -10.53 3.04 7.94
N GLY A 245 -11.22 3.14 6.78
CA GLY A 245 -12.29 4.12 6.52
C GLY A 245 -11.79 5.53 6.23
N GLU A 246 -10.49 5.74 6.04
CA GLU A 246 -9.93 7.04 5.66
C GLU A 246 -10.30 7.44 4.23
N PHE A 247 -10.39 6.46 3.33
CA PHE A 247 -11.02 6.61 2.02
C PHE A 247 -12.41 6.00 2.04
N SER A 248 -13.37 6.74 1.45
CA SER A 248 -14.69 6.18 1.16
C SER A 248 -14.61 5.15 0.02
N LEU A 249 -15.60 4.26 -0.05
CA LEU A 249 -15.74 3.33 -1.17
C LEU A 249 -15.75 4.06 -2.53
N GLY A 250 -16.50 5.18 -2.61
CA GLY A 250 -16.57 6.00 -3.82
C GLY A 250 -15.21 6.58 -4.23
N THR A 251 -14.41 7.05 -3.26
CA THR A 251 -13.04 7.51 -3.52
C THR A 251 -12.17 6.39 -4.08
N GLY A 252 -12.23 5.19 -3.49
CA GLY A 252 -11.49 4.03 -3.99
C GLY A 252 -11.87 3.67 -5.42
N ILE A 253 -13.17 3.64 -5.73
CA ILE A 253 -13.69 3.37 -7.08
C ILE A 253 -13.14 4.40 -8.08
N VAL A 254 -13.25 5.69 -7.77
CA VAL A 254 -12.75 6.77 -8.65
C VAL A 254 -11.25 6.62 -8.90
N LEU A 255 -10.44 6.37 -7.87
CA LEU A 255 -8.99 6.20 -8.03
C LEU A 255 -8.64 5.00 -8.91
N VAL A 256 -9.31 3.86 -8.72
CA VAL A 256 -9.09 2.64 -9.52
C VAL A 256 -9.44 2.87 -10.99
N PHE A 257 -10.62 3.42 -11.28
CA PHE A 257 -11.03 3.68 -12.66
C PHE A 257 -10.20 4.78 -13.33
N ALA A 258 -9.86 5.86 -12.62
CA ALA A 258 -9.01 6.92 -13.14
C ALA A 258 -7.61 6.37 -13.49
N ALA A 259 -7.03 5.51 -12.64
CA ALA A 259 -5.76 4.88 -12.91
C ALA A 259 -5.81 3.94 -14.12
N ALA A 260 -6.88 3.15 -14.29
CA ALA A 260 -7.08 2.31 -15.46
C ALA A 260 -7.21 3.12 -16.76
N ILE A 261 -8.06 4.15 -16.75
CA ILE A 261 -8.27 5.02 -17.92
C ILE A 261 -6.97 5.70 -18.32
N MET A 262 -6.24 6.26 -17.36
CA MET A 262 -4.95 6.90 -17.61
C MET A 262 -3.94 5.91 -18.20
N SER A 263 -3.85 4.72 -17.61
CA SER A 263 -2.96 3.66 -18.08
C SER A 263 -3.25 3.27 -19.53
N PHE A 264 -4.51 2.97 -19.88
CA PHE A 264 -4.88 2.58 -21.23
C PHE A 264 -4.75 3.70 -22.24
N THR A 265 -5.11 4.94 -21.87
CA THR A 265 -4.97 6.10 -22.75
C THR A 265 -3.51 6.28 -23.16
N MET A 266 -2.58 6.25 -22.19
CA MET A 266 -1.15 6.35 -22.45
C MET A 266 -0.62 5.11 -23.19
N GLY A 267 -1.10 3.92 -22.86
CA GLY A 267 -0.78 2.68 -23.55
C GLY A 267 -1.12 2.73 -25.05
N LEU A 268 -2.32 3.20 -25.39
CA LEU A 268 -2.75 3.40 -26.78
C LEU A 268 -1.90 4.47 -27.49
N GLN A 269 -1.64 5.60 -26.82
CA GLN A 269 -0.80 6.67 -27.36
C GLN A 269 0.66 6.27 -27.59
N SER A 270 1.16 5.25 -26.86
CA SER A 270 2.53 4.77 -27.01
C SER A 270 2.81 4.15 -28.38
N LYS A 271 1.77 3.69 -29.10
CA LYS A 271 1.86 2.92 -30.35
C LYS A 271 2.77 1.70 -30.26
N SER A 272 2.92 1.13 -29.06
CA SER A 272 3.73 -0.04 -28.81
C SER A 272 2.85 -1.23 -28.40
N PRO A 273 2.57 -2.17 -29.32
CA PRO A 273 1.85 -3.41 -29.03
C PRO A 273 2.32 -4.19 -27.79
N PRO A 274 3.64 -4.40 -27.52
CA PRO A 274 4.05 -5.12 -26.31
C PRO A 274 3.67 -4.36 -25.03
N LEU A 275 3.81 -3.03 -25.01
CA LEU A 275 3.41 -2.22 -23.86
C LEU A 275 1.90 -2.28 -23.66
N LEU A 276 1.09 -2.07 -24.71
CA LEU A 276 -0.36 -2.16 -24.61
C LEU A 276 -0.81 -3.57 -24.16
N GLY A 277 -0.19 -4.62 -24.71
CA GLY A 277 -0.42 -6.00 -24.32
C GLY A 277 -0.12 -6.24 -22.84
N ALA A 278 1.00 -5.70 -22.32
CA ALA A 278 1.34 -5.78 -20.91
C ALA A 278 0.26 -5.15 -20.01
N LEU A 279 -0.28 -4.00 -20.40
CA LEU A 279 -1.33 -3.31 -19.65
C LEU A 279 -2.66 -4.09 -19.68
N LEU A 280 -3.04 -4.63 -20.85
CA LEU A 280 -4.24 -5.45 -21.01
C LEU A 280 -4.16 -6.74 -20.18
N ILE A 281 -3.03 -7.46 -20.27
CA ILE A 281 -2.79 -8.68 -19.50
C ILE A 281 -2.81 -8.38 -18.00
N SER A 282 -2.15 -7.30 -17.56
CA SER A 282 -2.12 -6.90 -16.15
C SER A 282 -3.51 -6.51 -15.63
N CYS A 283 -4.30 -5.81 -16.44
CA CYS A 283 -5.67 -5.45 -16.10
C CYS A 283 -6.56 -6.68 -15.96
N PHE A 284 -6.48 -7.60 -16.93
CA PHE A 284 -7.23 -8.85 -16.92
C PHE A 284 -6.85 -9.70 -15.71
N LEU A 285 -5.57 -9.96 -15.48
CA LEU A 285 -5.12 -10.78 -14.35
C LEU A 285 -5.41 -10.12 -13.00
N GLY A 286 -5.28 -8.80 -12.88
CA GLY A 286 -5.68 -8.07 -11.66
C GLY A 286 -7.18 -8.15 -11.37
N SER A 287 -7.99 -8.11 -12.42
CA SER A 287 -9.44 -8.32 -12.36
C SER A 287 -9.81 -9.74 -11.98
N ALA A 288 -9.27 -10.74 -12.71
CA ALA A 288 -9.45 -12.17 -12.47
C ALA A 288 -9.04 -12.55 -11.05
N TYR A 289 -7.97 -11.94 -10.54
CA TYR A 289 -7.51 -12.12 -9.17
C TYR A 289 -8.50 -11.57 -8.13
N SER A 290 -9.10 -10.39 -8.36
CA SER A 290 -9.79 -9.62 -7.32
C SER A 290 -11.31 -9.69 -7.35
N ILE A 291 -11.94 -9.63 -8.53
CA ILE A 291 -13.39 -9.43 -8.67
C ILE A 291 -14.14 -10.69 -8.21
N ASN A 292 -15.19 -10.52 -7.40
CA ASN A 292 -15.99 -11.62 -6.87
C ASN A 292 -17.21 -11.95 -7.75
N ILE A 293 -16.97 -12.59 -8.90
CA ILE A 293 -18.00 -13.11 -9.82
C ILE A 293 -17.62 -14.53 -10.27
N PRO A 294 -18.55 -15.34 -10.83
CA PRO A 294 -18.22 -16.68 -11.35
C PRO A 294 -17.01 -16.66 -12.30
N PHE A 295 -16.14 -17.66 -12.18
CA PHE A 295 -14.86 -17.81 -12.91
C PHE A 295 -13.75 -16.78 -12.59
N PHE A 296 -14.01 -15.80 -11.72
CA PHE A 296 -13.02 -14.83 -11.23
C PHE A 296 -12.62 -15.17 -9.79
N ARG A 297 -12.18 -14.18 -9.01
CA ARG A 297 -11.71 -14.31 -7.63
C ARG A 297 -10.59 -15.34 -7.45
N TRP A 298 -9.69 -15.43 -8.43
CA TRP A 298 -8.60 -16.42 -8.46
C TRP A 298 -7.70 -16.40 -7.23
N LYS A 299 -7.68 -15.30 -6.46
CA LYS A 299 -7.01 -15.26 -5.15
C LYS A 299 -7.47 -16.35 -4.17
N GLN A 300 -8.65 -16.91 -4.32
CA GLN A 300 -9.15 -18.03 -3.50
C GLN A 300 -8.39 -19.33 -3.76
N HIS A 301 -7.77 -19.46 -4.93
CA HIS A 301 -7.00 -20.62 -5.34
C HIS A 301 -5.51 -20.29 -5.34
N ALA A 302 -4.76 -20.89 -4.41
CA ALA A 302 -3.34 -20.54 -4.19
C ALA A 302 -2.48 -20.63 -5.46
N PHE A 303 -2.71 -21.65 -6.31
CA PHE A 303 -1.99 -21.79 -7.58
C PHE A 303 -2.30 -20.63 -8.55
N LEU A 304 -3.58 -20.33 -8.80
CA LEU A 304 -3.98 -19.25 -9.71
C LEU A 304 -3.51 -17.88 -9.20
N ALA A 305 -3.58 -17.66 -7.89
CA ALA A 305 -3.06 -16.46 -7.23
C ALA A 305 -1.57 -16.26 -7.51
N ALA A 306 -0.77 -17.32 -7.35
CA ALA A 306 0.66 -17.29 -7.64
C ALA A 306 0.94 -17.10 -9.13
N SER A 307 0.19 -17.78 -10.02
CA SER A 307 0.31 -17.64 -11.47
C SER A 307 0.05 -16.21 -11.95
N CYS A 308 -0.93 -15.50 -11.37
CA CYS A 308 -1.20 -14.09 -11.70
C CYS A 308 0.03 -13.22 -11.42
N ILE A 309 0.59 -13.34 -10.22
CA ILE A 309 1.73 -12.54 -9.78
C ILE A 309 2.95 -12.86 -10.63
N LEU A 310 3.24 -14.15 -10.85
CA LEU A 310 4.35 -14.60 -11.68
C LEU A 310 4.22 -14.10 -13.12
N CYS A 311 3.06 -14.27 -13.75
CA CYS A 311 2.84 -13.84 -15.13
C CYS A 311 3.09 -12.33 -15.28
N VAL A 312 2.52 -11.50 -14.40
CA VAL A 312 2.72 -10.05 -14.46
C VAL A 312 4.16 -9.67 -14.13
N ARG A 313 4.69 -10.12 -12.99
CA ARG A 313 5.96 -9.62 -12.43
C ARG A 313 7.20 -10.22 -13.06
N ALA A 314 7.16 -11.49 -13.47
CA ALA A 314 8.32 -12.19 -14.00
C ALA A 314 8.32 -12.28 -15.53
N VAL A 315 7.16 -12.38 -16.17
CA VAL A 315 7.10 -12.61 -17.63
C VAL A 315 6.77 -11.32 -18.36
N VAL A 316 5.64 -10.70 -18.03
CA VAL A 316 5.17 -9.49 -18.71
C VAL A 316 6.14 -8.33 -18.51
N VAL A 317 6.54 -8.04 -17.27
CA VAL A 317 7.50 -6.95 -16.99
C VAL A 317 8.82 -7.15 -17.73
N GLN A 318 9.35 -8.37 -17.77
CA GLN A 318 10.65 -8.64 -18.39
C GLN A 318 10.58 -8.58 -19.91
N LEU A 319 9.62 -9.28 -20.52
CA LEU A 319 9.56 -9.41 -21.97
C LEU A 319 8.95 -8.18 -22.64
N ALA A 320 7.80 -7.70 -22.16
CA ALA A 320 7.08 -6.65 -22.87
C ALA A 320 7.84 -5.31 -22.84
N PHE A 321 8.43 -4.97 -21.70
CA PHE A 321 9.16 -3.71 -21.54
C PHE A 321 10.53 -3.76 -22.22
N PHE A 322 11.20 -4.93 -22.22
CA PHE A 322 12.39 -5.12 -23.05
C PHE A 322 12.07 -4.92 -24.53
N ILE A 323 11.03 -5.59 -25.06
CA ILE A 323 10.65 -5.50 -26.46
C ILE A 323 10.21 -4.06 -26.80
N HIS A 324 9.49 -3.38 -25.90
CA HIS A 324 9.16 -1.97 -26.06
C HIS A 324 10.41 -1.12 -26.27
N MET A 325 11.39 -1.21 -25.37
CA MET A 325 12.61 -0.43 -25.45
C MET A 325 13.47 -0.80 -26.66
N GLN A 326 13.67 -2.09 -26.92
CA GLN A 326 14.46 -2.60 -28.05
C GLN A 326 13.86 -2.17 -29.40
N ARG A 327 12.58 -2.46 -29.64
CA ARG A 327 11.97 -2.33 -30.98
C ARG A 327 11.33 -0.98 -31.24
N TYR A 328 10.66 -0.42 -30.26
CA TYR A 328 9.80 0.76 -30.43
C TYR A 328 10.44 2.06 -29.94
N VAL A 329 11.47 1.98 -29.11
CA VAL A 329 12.24 3.14 -28.65
C VAL A 329 13.58 3.23 -29.37
N LEU A 330 14.36 2.15 -29.37
CA LEU A 330 15.69 2.10 -29.99
C LEU A 330 15.69 1.65 -31.46
N GLY A 331 14.54 1.21 -31.99
CA GLY A 331 14.37 0.87 -33.40
C GLY A 331 15.07 -0.41 -33.86
N ARG A 332 15.50 -1.27 -32.93
CA ARG A 332 16.28 -2.49 -33.20
C ARG A 332 15.39 -3.73 -33.41
N PRO A 333 15.87 -4.77 -34.10
CA PRO A 333 15.17 -6.04 -34.20
C PRO A 333 14.90 -6.67 -32.83
N THR A 334 13.75 -7.35 -32.70
CA THR A 334 13.36 -8.05 -31.48
C THR A 334 14.16 -9.36 -31.36
N VAL A 335 15.28 -9.30 -30.65
CA VAL A 335 16.11 -10.46 -30.32
C VAL A 335 16.21 -10.57 -28.80
N LEU A 336 15.74 -11.69 -28.24
CA LEU A 336 15.87 -11.95 -26.81
C LEU A 336 17.32 -12.29 -26.48
N THR A 337 17.96 -11.41 -25.71
CA THR A 337 19.35 -11.58 -25.28
C THR A 337 19.43 -12.55 -24.09
N LYS A 338 20.61 -13.16 -23.87
CA LYS A 338 20.85 -14.04 -22.71
C LYS A 338 20.52 -13.35 -21.37
N PRO A 339 20.86 -12.07 -21.13
CA PRO A 339 20.49 -11.37 -19.91
C PRO A 339 18.97 -11.27 -19.69
N VAL A 340 18.17 -11.03 -20.73
CA VAL A 340 16.70 -10.95 -20.61
C VAL A 340 16.11 -12.32 -20.28
N ILE A 341 16.61 -13.39 -20.92
CA ILE A 341 16.16 -14.76 -20.64
C ILE A 341 16.50 -15.14 -19.21
N PHE A 342 17.75 -14.87 -18.78
CA PHE A 342 18.19 -15.08 -17.40
C PHE A 342 17.30 -14.31 -16.42
N ALA A 343 17.11 -13.00 -16.64
CA ALA A 343 16.32 -12.14 -15.79
C ALA A 343 14.85 -12.59 -15.73
N THR A 344 14.28 -13.10 -16.82
CA THR A 344 12.93 -13.68 -16.86
C THR A 344 12.85 -14.94 -16.00
N ALA A 345 13.75 -15.90 -16.22
CA ALA A 345 13.77 -17.15 -15.47
C ALA A 345 14.03 -16.93 -13.97
N PHE A 346 14.98 -16.07 -13.63
CA PHE A 346 15.33 -15.76 -12.25
C PHE A 346 14.19 -15.02 -11.52
N MET A 347 13.55 -14.04 -12.18
CA MET A 347 12.41 -13.32 -11.59
C MET A 347 11.17 -14.19 -11.43
N CYS A 348 11.05 -15.34 -12.12
CA CYS A 348 9.99 -16.32 -11.85
C CYS A 348 10.10 -16.89 -10.43
N PHE A 349 11.31 -17.24 -9.98
CA PHE A 349 11.53 -17.73 -8.61
C PHE A 349 11.18 -16.65 -7.58
N PHE A 350 11.68 -15.43 -7.77
CA PHE A 350 11.36 -14.31 -6.89
C PHE A 350 9.86 -13.99 -6.86
N SER A 351 9.18 -14.01 -8.01
CA SER A 351 7.76 -13.72 -8.09
C SER A 351 6.91 -14.81 -7.42
N ALA A 352 7.30 -16.08 -7.56
CA ALA A 352 6.68 -17.17 -6.82
C ALA A 352 6.86 -16.99 -5.31
N VAL A 353 8.06 -16.64 -4.87
CA VAL A 353 8.36 -16.34 -3.46
C VAL A 353 7.55 -15.17 -2.94
N ILE A 354 7.47 -14.04 -3.66
CA ILE A 354 6.65 -12.89 -3.28
C ILE A 354 5.17 -13.28 -3.16
N ALA A 355 4.68 -14.11 -4.07
CA ALA A 355 3.30 -14.59 -4.07
C ALA A 355 2.98 -15.50 -2.88
N LEU A 356 3.94 -16.29 -2.40
CA LEU A 356 3.77 -17.14 -1.22
C LEU A 356 3.99 -16.35 0.08
N PHE A 357 5.02 -15.51 0.13
CA PHE A 357 5.37 -14.73 1.31
C PHE A 357 4.31 -13.70 1.68
N LYS A 358 3.60 -13.11 0.71
CA LYS A 358 2.51 -12.17 1.00
C LYS A 358 1.40 -12.83 1.83
N ASP A 359 1.20 -14.14 1.68
CA ASP A 359 0.13 -14.89 2.35
C ASP A 359 0.51 -15.30 3.78
N ILE A 360 1.79 -15.25 4.15
CA ILE A 360 2.25 -15.58 5.52
C ILE A 360 1.71 -14.59 6.56
N PRO A 361 1.89 -13.25 6.42
CA PRO A 361 1.29 -12.29 7.36
C PRO A 361 -0.24 -12.20 7.20
N ASP A 362 -0.80 -12.65 6.08
CA ASP A 362 -2.24 -12.58 5.78
C ASP A 362 -3.04 -13.81 6.26
N VAL A 363 -2.39 -14.78 6.92
CA VAL A 363 -2.98 -16.09 7.26
C VAL A 363 -4.27 -16.00 8.10
N ASP A 364 -4.36 -15.03 9.00
CA ASP A 364 -5.50 -14.89 9.92
C ASP A 364 -6.76 -14.47 9.17
N GLY A 365 -6.66 -13.43 8.35
CA GLY A 365 -7.74 -12.96 7.49
C GLY A 365 -8.09 -14.01 6.44
N ASP A 366 -7.10 -14.66 5.83
CA ASP A 366 -7.36 -15.71 4.84
C ASP A 366 -8.17 -16.86 5.46
N ARG A 367 -7.77 -17.34 6.64
CA ARG A 367 -8.49 -18.39 7.36
C ARG A 367 -9.91 -17.98 7.72
N TYR A 368 -10.08 -16.76 8.25
CA TYR A 368 -11.38 -16.26 8.68
C TYR A 368 -12.37 -16.12 7.51
N PHE A 369 -11.89 -15.70 6.33
CA PHE A 369 -12.71 -15.54 5.12
C PHE A 369 -12.69 -16.76 4.20
N GLY A 370 -12.20 -17.92 4.66
CA GLY A 370 -12.24 -19.19 3.93
C GLY A 370 -11.30 -19.29 2.73
N ILE A 371 -10.30 -18.41 2.61
CA ILE A 371 -9.28 -18.44 1.56
C ILE A 371 -8.27 -19.56 1.87
N GLN A 372 -8.13 -20.51 0.96
CA GLN A 372 -7.27 -21.68 1.12
C GLN A 372 -5.85 -21.42 0.58
N SER A 373 -5.18 -20.38 1.09
CA SER A 373 -3.79 -20.06 0.74
C SER A 373 -2.82 -21.15 1.24
N PHE A 374 -1.60 -21.21 0.67
CA PHE A 374 -0.61 -22.21 1.10
C PHE A 374 -0.26 -22.07 2.58
N SER A 375 -0.20 -20.84 3.11
CA SER A 375 0.05 -20.56 4.52
C SER A 375 -1.06 -21.08 5.43
N VAL A 376 -2.32 -21.01 4.98
CA VAL A 376 -3.46 -21.60 5.69
C VAL A 376 -3.41 -23.13 5.68
N ARG A 377 -3.12 -23.73 4.52
CA ARG A 377 -3.16 -25.19 4.32
C ARG A 377 -1.95 -25.94 4.93
N LEU A 378 -0.75 -25.38 4.78
CA LEU A 378 0.51 -26.03 5.16
C LEU A 378 1.11 -25.47 6.46
N GLY A 379 0.71 -24.26 6.85
CA GLY A 379 1.26 -23.53 7.99
C GLY A 379 2.34 -22.52 7.58
N GLN A 380 2.40 -21.41 8.32
CA GLN A 380 3.30 -20.27 8.05
C GLN A 380 4.78 -20.68 8.02
N GLU A 381 5.23 -21.49 8.98
CA GLU A 381 6.64 -21.89 9.10
C GLU A 381 7.11 -22.76 7.93
N LYS A 382 6.30 -23.72 7.49
CA LYS A 382 6.64 -24.58 6.36
C LYS A 382 6.75 -23.77 5.07
N VAL A 383 5.81 -22.86 4.83
CA VAL A 383 5.81 -21.98 3.66
C VAL A 383 6.98 -21.00 3.71
N PHE A 384 7.30 -20.44 4.88
CA PHE A 384 8.46 -19.59 5.08
C PHE A 384 9.74 -20.30 4.65
N TRP A 385 10.06 -21.46 5.24
CA TRP A 385 11.29 -22.18 4.94
C TRP A 385 11.33 -22.71 3.51
N PHE A 386 10.19 -23.09 2.93
CA PHE A 386 10.10 -23.41 1.51
C PHE A 386 10.54 -22.23 0.64
N CYS A 387 10.03 -21.03 0.91
CA CYS A 387 10.39 -19.83 0.17
C CYS A 387 11.87 -19.46 0.33
N ILE A 388 12.44 -19.59 1.53
CA ILE A 388 13.87 -19.36 1.77
C ILE A 388 14.72 -20.33 0.93
N LYS A 389 14.40 -21.63 0.99
CA LYS A 389 15.12 -22.64 0.18
C LYS A 389 15.00 -22.37 -1.31
N LEU A 390 13.81 -21.98 -1.78
CA LEU A 390 13.58 -21.64 -3.18
C LEU A 390 14.45 -20.46 -3.65
N LEU A 391 14.55 -19.39 -2.85
CA LEU A 391 15.46 -18.28 -3.16
C LEU A 391 16.93 -18.69 -3.11
N LEU A 392 17.36 -19.48 -2.12
CA LEU A 392 18.74 -19.96 -2.05
C LEU A 392 19.12 -20.82 -3.26
N THR A 393 18.20 -21.67 -3.73
CA THR A 393 18.39 -22.42 -4.98
C THR A 393 18.49 -21.50 -6.19
N ALA A 394 17.65 -20.46 -6.27
CA ALA A 394 17.73 -19.47 -7.34
C ALA A 394 19.08 -18.74 -7.32
N TYR A 395 19.54 -18.30 -6.15
CA TYR A 395 20.86 -17.68 -5.98
C TYR A 395 22.01 -18.61 -6.34
N ALA A 396 21.98 -19.86 -5.88
CA ALA A 396 22.99 -20.85 -6.23
C ALA A 396 23.05 -21.04 -7.75
N THR A 397 21.89 -21.11 -8.41
CA THR A 397 21.80 -21.21 -9.88
C THR A 397 22.38 -19.98 -10.55
N ALA A 398 22.08 -18.77 -10.07
CA ALA A 398 22.64 -17.53 -10.59
C ALA A 398 24.17 -17.46 -10.44
N ILE A 399 24.71 -17.92 -9.32
CA ILE A 399 26.15 -18.01 -9.07
C ILE A 399 26.81 -18.96 -10.07
N LEU A 400 26.22 -20.14 -10.30
CA LEU A 400 26.74 -21.11 -11.26
C LEU A 400 26.73 -20.57 -12.70
N VAL A 401 25.63 -19.92 -13.11
CA VAL A 401 25.54 -19.24 -14.40
C VAL A 401 26.59 -18.14 -14.51
N GLY A 402 26.74 -17.30 -13.49
CA GLY A 402 27.77 -16.26 -13.42
C GLY A 402 29.20 -16.81 -13.53
N ALA A 403 29.50 -17.91 -12.83
CA ALA A 403 30.80 -18.56 -12.85
C ALA A 403 31.19 -19.11 -14.23
N SER A 404 30.20 -19.53 -15.03
CA SER A 404 30.39 -19.99 -16.41
C SER A 404 30.55 -18.88 -17.45
N THR A 405 30.42 -17.61 -17.06
CA THR A 405 30.63 -16.48 -17.96
C THR A 405 32.12 -16.23 -18.22
N SER A 406 32.48 -15.86 -19.45
CA SER A 406 33.87 -15.62 -19.87
C SER A 406 34.44 -14.28 -19.37
N THR A 407 33.59 -13.25 -19.23
CA THR A 407 33.99 -11.91 -18.82
C THR A 407 34.22 -11.84 -17.30
N ILE A 408 35.42 -11.45 -16.88
CA ILE A 408 35.79 -11.37 -15.46
C ILE A 408 34.89 -10.41 -14.66
N TYR A 409 34.53 -9.27 -15.25
CA TYR A 409 33.67 -8.28 -14.61
C TYR A 409 32.27 -8.85 -14.33
N GLN A 410 31.62 -9.43 -15.34
CA GLN A 410 30.31 -10.07 -15.20
C GLN A 410 30.36 -11.20 -14.17
N LYS A 411 31.44 -12.00 -14.18
CA LYS A 411 31.67 -13.07 -13.19
C LYS A 411 31.75 -12.53 -11.77
N ILE A 412 32.55 -11.50 -11.52
CA ILE A 412 32.69 -10.89 -10.19
C ILE A 412 31.34 -10.34 -9.72
N VAL A 413 30.65 -9.56 -10.56
CA VAL A 413 29.37 -8.94 -10.19
C VAL A 413 28.30 -9.99 -9.90
N THR A 414 28.17 -11.00 -10.77
CA THR A 414 27.16 -12.05 -10.61
C THR A 414 27.46 -12.97 -9.43
N VAL A 415 28.70 -13.47 -9.29
CA VAL A 415 29.05 -14.40 -8.22
C VAL A 415 29.04 -13.70 -6.86
N LEU A 416 29.71 -12.56 -6.71
CA LEU A 416 29.77 -11.85 -5.43
C LEU A 416 28.42 -11.20 -5.08
N GLY A 417 27.73 -10.62 -6.06
CA GLY A 417 26.43 -9.97 -5.84
C GLY A 417 25.39 -10.96 -5.32
N HIS A 418 25.15 -12.05 -6.05
CA HIS A 418 24.18 -13.07 -5.64
C HIS A 418 24.65 -13.84 -4.40
N GLY A 419 25.96 -14.08 -4.22
CA GLY A 419 26.52 -14.70 -3.02
C GLY A 419 26.30 -13.85 -1.76
N LEU A 420 26.49 -12.54 -1.85
CA LEU A 420 26.23 -11.60 -0.77
C LEU A 420 24.73 -11.57 -0.42
N LEU A 421 23.86 -11.47 -1.42
CA LEU A 421 22.41 -11.43 -1.19
C LEU A 421 21.87 -12.74 -0.62
N ALA A 422 22.38 -13.89 -1.08
CA ALA A 422 22.08 -15.20 -0.50
C ALA A 422 22.52 -15.31 0.97
N SER A 423 23.72 -14.81 1.29
CA SER A 423 24.25 -14.80 2.65
C SER A 423 23.37 -13.94 3.56
N ILE A 424 23.04 -12.71 3.14
CA ILE A 424 22.16 -11.81 3.90
C ILE A 424 20.78 -12.44 4.11
N LEU A 425 20.21 -13.07 3.08
CA LEU A 425 18.93 -13.79 3.18
C LEU A 425 19.01 -14.88 4.26
N TRP A 426 20.05 -15.72 4.22
CA TRP A 426 20.22 -16.84 5.15
C TRP A 426 20.36 -16.36 6.59
N PHE A 427 21.26 -15.41 6.85
CA PHE A 427 21.49 -14.88 8.21
C PHE A 427 20.23 -14.22 8.79
N ARG A 428 19.48 -13.47 7.97
CA ARG A 428 18.22 -12.88 8.43
C ARG A 428 17.12 -13.91 8.64
N ALA A 429 17.06 -14.96 7.81
CA ALA A 429 16.07 -16.02 7.95
C ALA A 429 16.23 -16.81 9.25
N GLN A 430 17.45 -16.94 9.77
CA GLN A 430 17.72 -17.65 11.02
C GLN A 430 17.30 -16.89 12.28
N SER A 431 17.15 -15.56 12.20
CA SER A 431 16.88 -14.69 13.36
C SER A 431 15.42 -14.24 13.47
N ILE A 432 14.55 -14.75 12.60
CA ILE A 432 13.15 -14.33 12.55
C ILE A 432 12.32 -15.03 13.63
N ASP A 433 11.49 -14.25 14.33
CA ASP A 433 10.39 -14.78 15.14
C ASP A 433 9.12 -14.93 14.27
N LEU A 434 8.74 -16.18 13.97
CA LEU A 434 7.54 -16.52 13.19
C LEU A 434 6.24 -16.46 14.01
N GLN A 435 6.29 -16.28 15.33
CA GLN A 435 5.10 -16.05 16.14
C GLN A 435 4.68 -14.58 16.14
N ASN A 436 5.59 -13.68 15.76
CA ASN A 436 5.35 -12.25 15.73
C ASN A 436 4.98 -11.75 14.32
N LYS A 437 3.73 -11.34 14.15
CA LYS A 437 3.19 -10.81 12.89
C LYS A 437 3.97 -9.59 12.36
N ALA A 438 4.47 -8.72 13.24
CA ALA A 438 5.27 -7.56 12.83
C ALA A 438 6.64 -7.99 12.31
N SER A 439 7.25 -9.02 12.92
CA SER A 439 8.50 -9.63 12.48
C SER A 439 8.36 -10.25 11.08
N ILE A 440 7.30 -11.04 10.86
CA ILE A 440 6.96 -11.62 9.55
C ILE A 440 6.75 -10.53 8.50
N THR A 441 5.97 -9.49 8.83
CA THR A 441 5.68 -8.38 7.90
C THR A 441 6.94 -7.61 7.54
N SER A 442 7.83 -7.38 8.51
CA SER A 442 9.14 -6.76 8.28
C SER A 442 10.01 -7.62 7.35
N PHE A 443 10.03 -8.93 7.56
CA PHE A 443 10.76 -9.85 6.69
C PHE A 443 10.18 -9.90 5.28
N TYR A 444 8.86 -9.84 5.12
CA TYR A 444 8.23 -9.71 3.81
C TYR A 444 8.69 -8.45 3.07
N MET A 445 8.78 -7.30 3.75
CA MET A 445 9.33 -6.08 3.16
C MET A 445 10.83 -6.22 2.85
N PHE A 446 11.58 -7.01 3.62
CA PHE A 446 12.95 -7.35 3.30
C PHE A 446 13.08 -8.20 2.01
N ILE A 447 12.18 -9.15 1.76
CA ILE A 447 12.14 -9.88 0.48
C ILE A 447 11.95 -8.92 -0.70
N TRP A 448 11.11 -7.90 -0.56
CA TRP A 448 10.98 -6.84 -1.57
C TRP A 448 12.28 -6.06 -1.78
N LYS A 449 13.04 -5.77 -0.70
CA LYS A 449 14.34 -5.11 -0.82
C LYS A 449 15.35 -5.98 -1.58
N LEU A 450 15.36 -7.29 -1.35
CA LEU A 450 16.16 -8.23 -2.15
C LEU A 450 15.74 -8.18 -3.62
N PHE A 451 14.43 -8.23 -3.90
CA PHE A 451 13.91 -8.12 -5.26
C PHE A 451 14.35 -6.83 -5.98
N TYR A 452 14.44 -5.70 -5.28
CA TYR A 452 14.99 -4.47 -5.86
C TYR A 452 16.49 -4.57 -6.14
N ALA A 453 17.24 -5.19 -5.22
CA ALA A 453 18.67 -5.41 -5.39
C ALA A 453 18.97 -6.30 -6.60
N GLU A 454 18.13 -7.30 -6.87
CA GLU A 454 18.25 -8.14 -8.08
C GLU A 454 18.09 -7.34 -9.36
N TYR A 455 17.08 -6.46 -9.42
CA TYR A 455 16.93 -5.57 -10.57
C TYR A 455 18.08 -4.57 -10.68
N PHE A 456 18.73 -4.20 -9.59
CA PHE A 456 19.95 -3.42 -9.68
C PHE A 456 21.11 -4.23 -10.29
N LEU A 457 21.22 -5.54 -10.01
CA LEU A 457 22.28 -6.40 -10.55
C LEU A 457 22.09 -6.76 -12.03
N ILE A 458 20.86 -6.98 -12.47
CA ILE A 458 20.53 -7.47 -13.84
C ILE A 458 21.25 -6.70 -14.98
N PRO A 459 21.28 -5.35 -15.01
CA PRO A 459 21.92 -4.61 -16.09
C PRO A 459 23.43 -4.84 -16.20
N PHE A 460 24.09 -5.22 -15.10
CA PHE A 460 25.53 -5.51 -15.07
C PHE A 460 25.88 -6.92 -15.55
N MET A 461 24.86 -7.72 -15.91
CA MET A 461 25.02 -9.05 -16.48
C MET A 461 25.10 -9.03 -18.01
N HIS A 462 24.94 -7.85 -18.63
CA HIS A 462 25.07 -7.63 -20.08
C HIS A 462 26.52 -7.41 -20.49
#